data_AF-A0A330MPI9-F1
#
_entry.id   AF-A0A330MPI9-F1
#
_cell.length_a   1.000
_cell.length_b   1.000
_cell.length_c   1.000
_cell.angle_alpha   90.00
_cell.angle_beta   90.00
_cell.angle_gamma   90.00
#
_symmetry.space_group_name_H-M   'P 1'
#
loop_
_entity.id
_entity.type
_entity.pdbx_description
1 polymer ?
#
loop_
_entity_poly.entity_id
_entity_poly.type
_entity_poly.pdbx_seq_one_letter_code
_entity_poly.pdbx_strand_id
1 'polypeptide(L)'
;MYLVWFLGITVFSELFSWYTFFVKNGFLHFLKDTVFEANYWSGNIYSVISYLFYINYFKWYLSNKLSITVINWVSIVFLGASIFEIIFSGSFFVKFIPISSIFGTLFVFLSISFYYLELLKSDQILQVQKSLPFYISVGALIFHLCTTPLFLYSSYLSNSIDPSFVILYRRVIFGSNYLLYSIYTAGFLICLRKKDPYSLRKNF
;
A
#
# COMPACT_ATOMS: atom_id res chain seq x y z
N MET A 1 13.84 -6.88 -6.67
CA MET A 1 14.11 -5.62 -7.39
C MET A 1 12.86 -4.73 -7.45
N TYR A 2 11.70 -5.23 -7.90
CA TYR A 2 10.47 -4.44 -7.98
C TYR A 2 9.99 -3.80 -6.68
N LEU A 3 10.10 -4.51 -5.54
CA LEU A 3 9.75 -3.94 -4.23
C LEU A 3 10.57 -2.71 -3.87
N VAL A 4 11.87 -2.71 -4.16
CA VAL A 4 12.75 -1.57 -3.85
C VAL A 4 12.37 -0.36 -4.69
N TRP A 5 12.08 -0.57 -5.98
CA TRP A 5 11.56 0.49 -6.86
C TRP A 5 10.23 1.05 -6.36
N PHE A 6 9.31 0.17 -5.95
CA PHE A 6 8.05 0.60 -5.37
C PHE A 6 8.24 1.45 -4.12
N LEU A 7 9.09 1.02 -3.18
CA LEU A 7 9.41 1.80 -1.98
C LEU A 7 10.07 3.15 -2.32
N GLY A 8 10.91 3.20 -3.35
CA GLY A 8 11.48 4.46 -3.85
C GLY A 8 10.39 5.41 -4.37
N ILE A 9 9.41 4.89 -5.12
CA ILE A 9 8.23 5.65 -5.58
C ILE A 9 7.39 6.10 -4.38
N THR A 10 7.21 5.27 -3.35
CA THR A 10 6.53 5.63 -2.10
C THR A 10 7.17 6.83 -1.45
N VAL A 11 8.49 6.79 -1.23
CA VAL A 11 9.25 7.90 -0.63
C VAL A 11 9.12 9.16 -1.47
N PHE A 12 9.21 9.05 -2.80
CA PHE A 12 9.02 10.20 -3.68
C PHE A 12 7.62 10.80 -3.57
N SER A 13 6.58 9.96 -3.51
CA SER A 13 5.19 10.42 -3.35
C SER A 13 4.93 11.09 -2.01
N GLU A 14 5.53 10.56 -0.93
CA GLU A 14 5.48 11.16 0.40
C GLU A 14 6.17 12.51 0.44
N LEU A 15 7.40 12.62 -0.09
CA LEU A 15 8.12 13.90 -0.18
C LEU A 15 7.39 14.90 -1.06
N PHE A 16 6.84 14.45 -2.20
CA PHE A 16 6.06 15.30 -3.08
C PHE A 16 4.85 15.87 -2.34
N SER A 17 4.13 15.06 -1.56
CA SER A 17 2.95 15.46 -0.78
C SER A 17 3.20 16.59 0.23
N TRP A 18 4.45 16.79 0.66
CA TRP A 18 4.82 17.90 1.54
C TRP A 18 4.75 19.28 0.87
N TYR A 19 4.54 19.36 -0.45
CA TYR A 19 4.33 20.63 -1.15
C TYR A 19 3.21 21.48 -0.53
N THR A 20 2.18 20.82 0.03
CA THR A 20 1.06 21.46 0.75
C THR A 20 1.52 22.34 1.92
N PHE A 21 2.65 22.03 2.56
CA PHE A 21 3.26 22.89 3.57
C PHE A 21 3.75 24.22 2.97
N PHE A 22 4.38 24.17 1.79
CA PHE A 22 4.83 25.35 1.06
C PHE A 22 3.70 26.14 0.42
N VAL A 23 2.53 25.52 0.17
CA VAL A 23 1.32 26.26 -0.23
C VAL A 23 0.82 27.14 0.92
N LYS A 24 0.79 26.60 2.14
CA LYS A 24 0.28 27.33 3.32
C LYS A 24 1.20 28.46 3.77
N ASN A 25 2.51 28.21 3.77
CA ASN A 25 3.48 29.08 4.46
C ASN A 25 4.68 29.50 3.59
N GLY A 26 4.64 29.28 2.27
CA GLY A 26 5.83 29.41 1.44
C GLY A 26 5.58 29.92 0.02
N PHE A 27 6.54 29.62 -0.85
CA PHE A 27 6.60 30.11 -2.23
C PHE A 27 5.51 29.55 -3.16
N LEU A 28 4.75 28.53 -2.71
CA LEU A 28 3.63 27.94 -3.46
C LEU A 28 2.27 28.54 -3.07
N HIS A 29 2.23 29.68 -2.37
CA HIS A 29 0.98 30.32 -1.95
C HIS A 29 0.02 30.66 -3.12
N PHE A 30 0.52 30.78 -4.35
CA PHE A 30 -0.32 30.96 -5.54
C PHE A 30 -1.26 29.78 -5.83
N LEU A 31 -1.03 28.61 -5.22
CA LEU A 31 -1.92 27.43 -5.30
C LEU A 31 -3.04 27.45 -4.25
N LYS A 32 -3.05 28.41 -3.33
CA LYS A 32 -4.11 28.55 -2.33
C LYS A 32 -5.46 28.83 -2.99
N ASP A 33 -6.53 28.28 -2.42
CA ASP A 33 -7.90 28.37 -2.95
C ASP A 33 -8.07 27.72 -4.35
N THR A 34 -7.08 26.93 -4.80
CA THR A 34 -7.17 26.10 -6.00
C THR A 34 -7.40 24.64 -5.65
N VAL A 35 -7.80 23.84 -6.65
CA VAL A 35 -7.92 22.37 -6.50
C VAL A 35 -6.60 21.66 -6.14
N PHE A 36 -5.47 22.37 -6.24
CA PHE A 36 -4.13 21.90 -5.90
C PHE A 36 -3.64 22.40 -4.54
N GLU A 37 -4.49 23.04 -3.73
CA GLU A 37 -4.09 23.44 -2.38
C GLU A 37 -3.77 22.21 -1.50
N ALA A 38 -4.53 21.14 -1.69
CA ALA A 38 -4.39 19.88 -0.97
C ALA A 38 -3.78 18.78 -1.84
N ASN A 39 -3.21 17.76 -1.21
CA ASN A 39 -2.58 16.61 -1.88
C ASN A 39 -3.55 15.45 -2.16
N TYR A 40 -4.88 15.68 -2.18
CA TYR A 40 -5.84 14.61 -2.43
C TYR A 40 -5.65 13.98 -3.81
N TRP A 41 -5.45 14.79 -4.85
CA TRP A 41 -5.26 14.31 -6.22
C TRP A 41 -4.04 13.38 -6.35
N SER A 42 -2.88 13.81 -5.85
CA SER A 42 -1.64 13.03 -5.91
C SER A 42 -1.72 11.79 -5.02
N GLY A 43 -2.34 11.91 -3.84
CA GLY A 43 -2.61 10.80 -2.95
C GLY A 43 -3.56 9.75 -3.54
N ASN A 44 -4.59 10.19 -4.27
CA ASN A 44 -5.53 9.31 -4.98
C ASN A 44 -4.86 8.58 -6.16
N ILE A 45 -4.00 9.26 -6.92
CA ILE A 45 -3.21 8.58 -7.96
C ILE A 45 -2.28 7.54 -7.34
N TYR A 46 -1.56 7.94 -6.28
CA TYR A 46 -0.61 7.06 -5.61
C TYR A 46 -1.29 5.85 -4.96
N SER A 47 -2.48 6.02 -4.37
CA SER A 47 -3.21 4.91 -3.77
C SER A 47 -3.55 3.83 -4.80
N VAL A 48 -4.00 4.21 -5.99
CA VAL A 48 -4.28 3.27 -7.10
C VAL A 48 -3.00 2.52 -7.51
N ILE A 49 -1.88 3.22 -7.65
CA ILE A 49 -0.58 2.60 -7.96
C ILE A 49 -0.16 1.62 -6.86
N SER A 50 -0.30 2.03 -5.59
CA SER A 50 0.03 1.23 -4.41
C SER A 50 -0.80 -0.05 -4.33
N TYR A 51 -2.12 0.06 -4.48
CA TYR A 51 -3.00 -1.11 -4.50
C TYR A 51 -2.67 -2.05 -5.65
N LEU A 52 -2.48 -1.54 -6.88
CA LEU A 52 -2.07 -2.37 -8.02
C LEU A 52 -0.76 -3.11 -7.78
N PHE A 53 0.22 -2.43 -7.16
CA PHE A 53 1.48 -3.05 -6.79
C PHE A 53 1.23 -4.20 -5.81
N TYR A 54 0.53 -3.97 -4.70
CA TYR A 54 0.30 -5.02 -3.69
C TYR A 54 -0.56 -6.17 -4.20
N ILE A 55 -1.58 -5.91 -5.02
CA ILE A 55 -2.38 -6.95 -5.68
C ILE A 55 -1.48 -7.84 -6.54
N ASN A 56 -0.53 -7.27 -7.28
CA ASN A 56 0.32 -8.01 -8.21
C ASN A 56 1.63 -8.54 -7.59
N TYR A 57 2.09 -8.00 -6.48
CA TYR A 57 3.37 -8.36 -5.87
C TYR A 57 3.46 -9.85 -5.53
N PHE A 58 2.39 -10.39 -4.94
CA PHE A 58 2.35 -11.80 -4.53
C PHE A 58 2.22 -12.77 -5.70
N LYS A 59 1.77 -12.29 -6.87
CA LYS A 59 1.64 -13.10 -8.09
C LYS A 59 2.96 -13.75 -8.51
N TRP A 60 4.09 -13.10 -8.25
CA TRP A 60 5.43 -13.65 -8.57
C TRP A 60 5.84 -14.84 -7.71
N TYR A 61 5.11 -15.11 -6.62
CA TYR A 61 5.35 -16.21 -5.70
C TYR A 61 4.29 -17.31 -5.81
N LEU A 62 3.43 -17.24 -6.83
CA LEU A 62 2.43 -18.26 -7.13
C LEU A 62 2.89 -19.13 -8.30
N SER A 63 2.55 -20.41 -8.23
CA SER A 63 2.69 -21.39 -9.32
C SER A 63 1.33 -21.82 -9.86
N ASN A 64 0.26 -21.67 -9.06
CA ASN A 64 -1.09 -22.02 -9.51
C ASN A 64 -1.60 -21.04 -10.58
N LYS A 65 -1.74 -21.54 -11.82
CA LYS A 65 -2.21 -20.77 -12.97
C LYS A 65 -3.59 -20.13 -12.74
N LEU A 66 -4.49 -20.81 -12.02
CA LEU A 66 -5.83 -20.26 -11.72
C LEU A 66 -5.71 -19.03 -10.83
N SER A 67 -4.96 -19.11 -9.74
CA SER A 67 -4.73 -17.97 -8.83
C SER A 67 -4.07 -16.78 -9.54
N ILE A 68 -3.07 -17.04 -10.39
CA ILE A 68 -2.42 -16.01 -11.22
C ILE A 68 -3.44 -15.34 -12.15
N THR A 69 -4.30 -16.14 -12.78
CA THR A 69 -5.32 -15.66 -13.72
C THR A 69 -6.36 -14.80 -13.01
N VAL A 70 -6.82 -15.22 -11.83
CA VAL A 70 -7.74 -14.44 -11.00
C VAL A 70 -7.11 -13.10 -10.59
N ILE A 71 -5.84 -13.08 -10.15
CA ILE A 71 -5.15 -11.84 -9.78
C ILE A 71 -5.04 -10.88 -10.98
N ASN A 72 -4.76 -11.39 -12.18
CA ASN A 72 -4.71 -10.55 -13.39
C ASN A 72 -6.08 -9.90 -13.67
N TRP A 73 -7.16 -10.69 -13.64
CA TRP A 73 -8.51 -10.16 -13.82
C TRP A 73 -8.89 -9.14 -12.76
N VAL A 74 -8.61 -9.45 -11.49
CA VAL A 74 -8.84 -8.55 -10.37
C VAL A 74 -8.08 -7.23 -10.52
N SER A 75 -6.84 -7.28 -11.02
CA SER A 75 -6.04 -6.08 -11.29
C SER A 75 -6.66 -5.19 -12.37
N ILE A 76 -7.17 -5.79 -13.45
CA ILE A 76 -7.84 -5.08 -14.54
C ILE A 76 -9.14 -4.45 -14.03
N VAL A 77 -9.95 -5.22 -13.31
CA VAL A 77 -11.21 -4.76 -12.71
C VAL A 77 -10.95 -3.60 -11.74
N PHE A 78 -9.95 -3.74 -10.87
CA PHE A 78 -9.55 -2.69 -9.93
C PHE A 78 -9.15 -1.39 -10.65
N LEU A 79 -8.31 -1.49 -11.67
CA LEU A 79 -7.87 -0.34 -12.45
C LEU A 79 -9.07 0.33 -13.16
N GLY A 80 -9.94 -0.45 -13.78
CA GLY A 80 -11.16 0.06 -14.40
C GLY A 80 -12.08 0.78 -13.42
N ALA A 81 -12.33 0.17 -12.25
CA ALA A 81 -13.14 0.77 -11.19
C ALA A 81 -12.53 2.07 -10.64
N SER A 82 -11.20 2.09 -10.46
CA SER A 82 -10.47 3.28 -9.99
C SER A 82 -10.54 4.43 -10.99
N ILE A 83 -10.32 4.15 -12.29
CA ILE A 83 -10.43 5.15 -13.36
C ILE A 83 -11.87 5.68 -13.44
N PHE A 84 -12.86 4.80 -13.35
CA PHE A 84 -14.27 5.19 -13.33
C PHE A 84 -14.56 6.14 -12.17
N GLU A 85 -14.11 5.81 -10.96
CA GLU A 85 -14.34 6.67 -9.80
C GLU A 85 -13.61 8.03 -9.89
N ILE A 86 -12.40 8.06 -10.44
CA ILE A 86 -11.65 9.30 -10.69
C ILE A 86 -12.42 10.21 -11.65
N ILE A 87 -12.98 9.66 -12.73
CA ILE A 87 -13.69 10.44 -13.76
C ILE A 87 -15.08 10.89 -13.27
N PHE A 88 -15.83 10.01 -12.60
CA PHE A 88 -17.25 10.24 -12.33
C PHE A 88 -17.58 10.71 -10.91
N SER A 89 -16.69 10.54 -9.92
CA SER A 89 -17.04 10.88 -8.52
C SER A 89 -17.09 12.38 -8.24
N GLY A 90 -16.43 13.21 -9.07
CA GLY A 90 -16.20 14.64 -8.80
C GLY A 90 -15.36 14.92 -7.54
N SER A 91 -14.90 13.88 -6.83
CA SER A 91 -14.30 13.98 -5.51
C SER A 91 -12.77 13.88 -5.50
N PHE A 92 -12.18 13.61 -6.66
CA PHE A 92 -10.75 13.33 -6.86
C PHE A 92 -9.81 14.41 -6.30
N PHE A 93 -10.18 15.69 -6.40
CA PHE A 93 -9.40 16.81 -5.87
C PHE A 93 -9.76 17.21 -4.43
N VAL A 94 -10.90 16.72 -3.91
CA VAL A 94 -11.50 17.23 -2.66
C VAL A 94 -11.29 16.29 -1.49
N LYS A 95 -11.26 14.97 -1.74
CA LYS A 95 -11.10 13.96 -0.69
C LYS A 95 -10.45 12.69 -1.22
N PHE A 96 -10.04 11.82 -0.31
CA PHE A 96 -9.63 10.47 -0.66
C PHE A 96 -10.81 9.66 -1.20
N ILE A 97 -10.54 8.88 -2.23
CA ILE A 97 -11.52 8.14 -3.00
C ILE A 97 -11.85 6.80 -2.28
N PRO A 98 -13.09 6.61 -1.77
CA PRO A 98 -13.40 5.50 -0.86
C PRO A 98 -13.61 4.17 -1.57
N ILE A 99 -14.25 4.12 -2.76
CA ILE A 99 -14.58 2.84 -3.41
C ILE A 99 -13.30 2.13 -3.83
N SER A 100 -12.35 2.86 -4.41
CA SER A 100 -11.00 2.38 -4.72
C SER A 100 -10.27 1.87 -3.48
N SER A 101 -10.43 2.50 -2.33
CA SER A 101 -9.81 2.04 -1.07
C SER A 101 -10.40 0.70 -0.59
N ILE A 102 -11.73 0.52 -0.68
CA ILE A 102 -12.40 -0.74 -0.30
C ILE A 102 -11.97 -1.88 -1.22
N PHE A 103 -12.17 -1.70 -2.53
CA PHE A 103 -11.86 -2.75 -3.50
C PHE A 103 -10.36 -3.07 -3.52
N GLY A 104 -9.51 -2.04 -3.42
CA GLY A 104 -8.07 -2.21 -3.32
C GLY A 104 -7.70 -3.10 -2.14
N THR A 105 -8.23 -2.82 -0.95
CA THR A 105 -7.94 -3.63 0.25
C THR A 105 -8.47 -5.06 0.14
N LEU A 106 -9.69 -5.26 -0.37
CA LEU A 106 -10.25 -6.60 -0.60
C LEU A 106 -9.39 -7.41 -1.58
N PHE A 107 -8.89 -6.79 -2.64
CA PHE A 107 -8.09 -7.45 -3.65
C PHE A 107 -6.64 -7.71 -3.21
N VAL A 108 -6.05 -6.80 -2.40
CA VAL A 108 -4.79 -7.08 -1.72
C VAL A 108 -4.94 -8.29 -0.80
N PHE A 109 -6.01 -8.32 -0.01
CA PHE A 109 -6.31 -9.46 0.88
C PHE A 109 -6.47 -10.77 0.10
N LEU A 110 -7.20 -10.75 -1.02
CA LEU A 110 -7.36 -11.91 -1.90
C LEU A 110 -6.01 -12.41 -2.44
N SER A 111 -5.16 -11.49 -2.91
CA SER A 111 -3.82 -11.82 -3.43
C SER A 111 -2.93 -12.48 -2.38
N ILE A 112 -2.92 -11.91 -1.16
CA ILE A 112 -2.18 -12.46 -0.02
C ILE A 112 -2.76 -13.82 0.40
N SER A 113 -4.09 -13.97 0.36
CA SER A 113 -4.76 -15.24 0.68
C SER A 113 -4.34 -16.35 -0.27
N PHE A 114 -4.27 -16.09 -1.58
CA PHE A 114 -3.74 -17.07 -2.53
C PHE A 114 -2.28 -17.43 -2.24
N TYR A 115 -1.45 -16.43 -1.91
CA TYR A 115 -0.06 -16.67 -1.52
C TYR A 115 0.05 -17.58 -0.30
N TYR A 116 -0.73 -17.33 0.75
CA TYR A 116 -0.74 -18.18 1.95
C TYR A 116 -1.30 -19.58 1.68
N LEU A 117 -2.36 -19.72 0.88
CA LEU A 117 -2.91 -21.02 0.54
C LEU A 117 -1.91 -21.89 -0.22
N GLU A 118 -1.11 -21.29 -1.10
CA GLU A 118 -0.08 -22.01 -1.84
C GLU A 118 1.13 -22.33 -0.96
N LEU A 119 1.56 -21.38 -0.13
CA LEU A 119 2.63 -21.59 0.84
C LEU A 119 2.29 -22.73 1.82
N LEU A 120 1.04 -22.79 2.31
CA LEU A 120 0.56 -23.86 3.21
C LEU A 120 0.61 -25.25 2.57
N LYS A 121 0.49 -25.33 1.23
CA LYS A 121 0.55 -26.58 0.47
C LYS A 121 1.97 -26.96 0.05
N SER A 122 2.95 -26.10 0.33
CA SER A 122 4.34 -26.26 -0.11
C SER A 122 5.25 -26.61 1.05
N ASP A 123 6.29 -27.41 0.79
CA ASP A 123 7.39 -27.64 1.73
C ASP A 123 8.13 -26.35 2.13
N GLN A 124 7.92 -25.26 1.36
CA GLN A 124 8.43 -23.93 1.65
C GLN A 124 7.91 -23.35 2.98
N ILE A 125 6.79 -23.85 3.51
CA ILE A 125 6.25 -23.41 4.81
C ILE A 125 7.29 -23.52 5.93
N LEU A 126 8.15 -24.54 5.89
CA LEU A 126 9.22 -24.78 6.88
C LEU A 126 10.27 -23.67 6.90
N GLN A 127 10.34 -22.87 5.84
CA GLN A 127 11.31 -21.77 5.68
C GLN A 127 10.64 -20.40 5.51
N VAL A 128 9.34 -20.27 5.82
CA VAL A 128 8.58 -19.01 5.66
C VAL A 128 9.24 -17.81 6.35
N GLN A 129 9.82 -18.03 7.54
CA GLN A 129 10.60 -17.06 8.32
C GLN A 129 11.91 -16.60 7.67
N LYS A 130 12.25 -17.15 6.50
CA LYS A 130 13.38 -16.73 5.65
C LYS A 130 12.90 -16.03 4.39
N SER A 131 11.59 -15.95 4.16
CA SER A 131 11.02 -15.39 2.95
C SER A 131 10.64 -13.92 3.17
N LEU A 132 11.21 -13.03 2.37
CA LEU A 132 10.84 -11.62 2.37
C LEU A 132 9.33 -11.41 2.09
N PRO A 133 8.70 -12.12 1.15
CA PRO A 133 7.28 -11.90 0.82
C PRO A 133 6.35 -12.13 2.01
N PHE A 134 6.70 -13.00 2.94
CA PHE A 134 5.94 -13.20 4.17
C PHE A 134 5.93 -11.95 5.07
N TYR A 135 7.08 -11.29 5.26
CA TYR A 135 7.11 -10.04 6.01
C TYR A 135 6.34 -8.94 5.29
N ILE A 136 6.41 -8.91 3.95
CA ILE A 136 5.65 -7.96 3.14
C ILE A 136 4.14 -8.20 3.26
N SER A 137 3.68 -9.45 3.23
CA SER A 137 2.25 -9.77 3.40
C SER A 137 1.75 -9.41 4.78
N VAL A 138 2.51 -9.69 5.85
CA VAL A 138 2.11 -9.33 7.21
C VAL A 138 1.99 -7.81 7.36
N GLY A 139 2.99 -7.05 6.90
CA GLY A 139 2.93 -5.59 6.95
C GLY A 139 1.77 -5.01 6.13
N ALA A 140 1.61 -5.47 4.89
CA ALA A 140 0.53 -5.01 4.01
C ALA A 140 -0.86 -5.33 4.57
N LEU A 141 -1.07 -6.53 5.14
CA LEU A 141 -2.35 -6.92 5.76
C LEU A 141 -2.70 -5.99 6.92
N ILE A 142 -1.76 -5.79 7.86
CA ILE A 142 -1.99 -4.94 9.02
C ILE A 142 -2.28 -3.50 8.57
N PHE A 143 -1.45 -2.97 7.67
CA PHE A 143 -1.61 -1.61 7.18
C PHE A 143 -2.98 -1.40 6.51
N HIS A 144 -3.35 -2.23 5.54
CA HIS A 144 -4.59 -2.03 4.80
C HIS A 144 -5.83 -2.29 5.66
N LEU A 145 -5.82 -3.29 6.55
CA LEU A 145 -6.96 -3.57 7.43
C LEU A 145 -7.17 -2.46 8.47
N CYS A 146 -6.09 -1.87 9.01
CA CYS A 146 -6.19 -0.78 9.97
C CYS A 146 -6.56 0.57 9.34
N THR A 147 -6.05 0.86 8.13
CA THR A 147 -6.20 2.20 7.52
C THR A 147 -7.46 2.34 6.67
N THR A 148 -7.96 1.28 6.04
CA THR A 148 -9.15 1.35 5.15
C THR A 148 -10.40 1.85 5.86
N PRO A 149 -10.77 1.36 7.06
CA PRO A 149 -11.93 1.89 7.78
C PRO A 149 -11.82 3.39 8.02
N LEU A 150 -10.63 3.89 8.34
CA LEU A 150 -10.40 5.31 8.57
C LEU A 150 -10.59 6.13 7.30
N PHE A 151 -10.11 5.65 6.16
CA PHE A 151 -10.33 6.33 4.88
C PHE A 151 -11.81 6.42 4.50
N LEU A 152 -12.64 5.44 4.88
CA LEU A 152 -14.10 5.53 4.69
C LEU A 152 -14.74 6.64 5.49
N TYR A 153 -14.24 6.86 6.71
CA TYR A 153 -14.70 7.92 7.58
C TYR A 153 -13.97 9.26 7.36
N SER A 154 -13.17 9.39 6.29
CA SER A 154 -12.39 10.63 6.06
C SER A 154 -13.28 11.86 5.82
N SER A 155 -14.56 11.69 5.46
CA SER A 155 -15.52 12.79 5.37
C SER A 155 -15.86 13.41 6.73
N TYR A 156 -15.66 12.68 7.82
CA TYR A 156 -15.86 13.17 9.19
C TYR A 156 -14.58 13.78 9.78
N LEU A 157 -13.51 13.90 8.97
CA LEU A 157 -12.21 14.44 9.37
C LEU A 157 -12.23 15.97 9.48
N SER A 158 -13.12 16.52 10.28
CA SER A 158 -13.14 17.95 10.62
C SER A 158 -12.86 18.16 12.10
N ASN A 159 -11.87 19.01 12.39
CA ASN A 159 -11.62 19.48 13.76
C ASN A 159 -12.82 20.22 14.35
N SER A 160 -13.73 20.74 13.52
CA SER A 160 -14.96 21.38 14.00
C SER A 160 -16.07 20.39 14.35
N ILE A 161 -16.00 19.13 13.86
CA ILE A 161 -17.01 18.11 14.10
C ILE A 161 -16.60 17.21 15.26
N ASP A 162 -15.39 16.62 15.18
CA ASP A 162 -14.85 15.75 16.23
C ASP A 162 -13.31 15.82 16.28
N PRO A 163 -12.76 16.67 17.16
CA PRO A 163 -11.31 16.75 17.38
C PRO A 163 -10.69 15.41 17.81
N SER A 164 -11.42 14.59 18.57
CA SER A 164 -10.93 13.31 19.09
C SER A 164 -10.75 12.32 17.95
N PHE A 165 -11.70 12.29 17.01
CA PHE A 165 -11.59 11.48 15.80
C PHE A 165 -10.38 11.88 14.94
N VAL A 166 -10.12 13.18 14.77
CA VAL A 166 -8.94 13.66 14.01
C VAL A 166 -7.63 13.20 14.65
N ILE A 167 -7.53 13.26 15.98
CA ILE A 167 -6.36 12.78 16.71
C ILE A 167 -6.19 11.27 16.55
N LEU A 168 -7.28 10.50 16.70
CA LEU A 168 -7.28 9.05 16.53
C LEU A 168 -6.84 8.67 15.10
N TYR A 169 -7.46 9.29 14.09
CA TYR A 169 -7.14 9.08 12.68
C TYR A 169 -5.64 9.27 12.42
N ARG A 170 -5.08 10.41 12.85
CA ARG A 170 -3.65 10.70 12.69
C ARG A 170 -2.78 9.64 13.38
N ARG A 171 -3.09 9.31 14.63
CA ARG A 171 -2.32 8.31 15.41
C ARG A 171 -2.30 6.96 14.74
N VAL A 172 -3.44 6.49 14.23
CA VAL A 172 -3.52 5.17 13.56
C VAL A 172 -2.81 5.20 12.22
N ILE A 173 -2.95 6.25 11.41
CA ILE A 173 -2.23 6.36 10.13
C ILE A 173 -0.72 6.39 10.33
N PHE A 174 -0.20 7.23 11.24
CA PHE A 174 1.23 7.27 11.54
C PHE A 174 1.72 5.97 12.18
N GLY A 175 0.97 5.42 13.14
CA GLY A 175 1.29 4.14 13.77
C GLY A 175 1.35 2.99 12.77
N SER A 176 0.39 2.94 11.84
CA SER A 176 0.35 1.92 10.77
C SER A 176 1.55 2.05 9.83
N ASN A 177 1.97 3.27 9.48
CA ASN A 177 3.17 3.49 8.68
C ASN A 177 4.45 3.06 9.41
N TYR A 178 4.63 3.46 10.68
CA TYR A 178 5.78 3.02 11.47
C TYR A 178 5.84 1.50 11.59
N LEU A 179 4.70 0.86 11.85
CA LEU A 179 4.60 -0.59 11.95
C LEU A 179 4.90 -1.27 10.60
N LEU A 180 4.33 -0.77 9.49
CA LEU A 180 4.62 -1.27 8.15
C LEU A 180 6.12 -1.22 7.84
N TYR A 181 6.73 -0.06 8.01
CA TYR A 181 8.15 0.14 7.69
C TYR A 181 9.05 -0.68 8.60
N SER A 182 8.77 -0.76 9.91
CA SER A 182 9.53 -1.62 10.82
C SER A 182 9.47 -3.10 10.45
N ILE A 183 8.30 -3.62 10.06
CA ILE A 183 8.14 -5.00 9.58
C ILE A 183 8.96 -5.22 8.32
N TYR A 184 8.91 -4.29 7.36
CA TYR A 184 9.64 -4.40 6.11
C TYR A 184 11.14 -4.36 6.35
N THR A 185 11.62 -3.42 7.16
CA THR A 185 13.03 -3.33 7.58
C THR A 185 13.48 -4.61 8.27
N ALA A 186 12.71 -5.14 9.22
CA ALA A 186 13.01 -6.40 9.88
C ALA A 186 13.09 -7.56 8.86
N GLY A 187 12.14 -7.63 7.92
CA GLY A 187 12.15 -8.61 6.83
C GLY A 187 13.42 -8.52 5.98
N PHE A 188 13.83 -7.32 5.57
CA PHE A 188 15.07 -7.12 4.84
C PHE A 188 16.30 -7.55 5.65
N LEU A 189 16.40 -7.16 6.93
CA LEU A 189 17.54 -7.49 7.79
C LEU A 189 17.66 -9.01 8.05
N ILE A 190 16.55 -9.68 8.36
CA ILE A 190 16.52 -11.12 8.63
C ILE A 190 16.88 -11.91 7.37
N CYS A 191 16.34 -11.53 6.21
CA CYS A 191 16.64 -12.18 4.94
C CYS A 191 18.07 -11.90 4.48
N LEU A 192 18.63 -10.71 4.75
CA LEU A 192 20.02 -10.36 4.44
C LEU A 192 21.00 -11.19 5.27
N ARG A 193 20.80 -11.29 6.59
CA ARG A 193 21.70 -12.01 7.50
C ARG A 193 21.81 -13.51 7.20
N LYS A 194 20.78 -14.10 6.60
CA LYS A 194 20.77 -15.53 6.24
C LYS A 194 21.42 -15.82 4.89
N LYS A 195 21.89 -14.80 4.17
CA LYS A 195 22.46 -14.94 2.82
C LYS A 195 23.94 -15.33 2.77
N ASP A 196 24.69 -15.45 3.88
CA ASP A 196 25.84 -16.39 4.02
C ASP A 196 26.60 -16.32 5.38
N PRO A 197 27.13 -17.48 5.85
CA PRO A 197 28.57 -17.78 5.71
C PRO A 197 28.94 -19.21 5.22
N TYR A 198 28.02 -20.02 4.69
CA TYR A 198 28.29 -21.41 4.27
C TYR A 198 27.77 -21.77 2.87
N SER A 199 27.80 -20.84 1.91
CA SER A 199 27.81 -21.19 0.49
C SER A 199 29.13 -21.90 0.12
N LEU A 200 29.27 -23.13 0.61
CA LEU A 200 30.16 -24.12 0.01
C LEU A 200 29.69 -24.31 -1.44
N ARG A 201 30.38 -23.61 -2.33
CA ARG A 201 30.90 -24.09 -3.62
C ARG A 201 30.39 -25.49 -3.95
N LYS A 202 29.22 -25.59 -4.58
CA LYS A 202 28.88 -26.76 -5.39
C LYS A 202 29.23 -26.43 -6.83
N ASN A 203 30.49 -26.70 -7.15
CA ASN A 203 30.88 -27.08 -8.50
C ASN A 203 30.33 -28.48 -8.74
N PHE A 204 29.42 -28.62 -9.70
CA PHE A 204 29.29 -29.77 -10.59
C PHE A 204 28.64 -29.27 -11.89
#